data_AF-I2Q8H8-F1
#
_entry.id   AF-I2Q8H8-F1
#
_cell.length_a   1.000
_cell.length_b   1.000
_cell.length_c   1.000
_cell.angle_alpha   90.00
_cell.angle_beta   90.00
_cell.angle_gamma   90.00
#
_symmetry.space_group_name_H-M   'P 1'
#
loop_
_entity.id
_entity.type
_entity.pdbx_description
1 polymer ?
#
loop_
_entity_poly.entity_id
_entity_poly.type
_entity_poly.pdbx_seq_one_letter_code
_entity_poly.pdbx_strand_id
1 'polypeptide(L)'
;MHALFQAPRSQGAGLFAARAAGYGTPTSSNNSLSVMAYQISHDPKVQAAIAEVSQQYLTTLGPVAVRAMARVLGNDKHREFGRVLGILMDRVAPANSTHTVKVEGEVKVSAADAARVMDRIEELTAKFLSAPKIIEHEAAT
;
A
#
# COMPACT_ATOMS: atom_id res chain seq x y z
N MET A 1 -5.74 -11.42 21.61
CA MET A 1 -5.00 -10.46 20.76
C MET A 1 -3.57 -10.17 21.21
N HIS A 2 -3.22 -10.22 22.52
CA HIS A 2 -1.84 -9.95 22.96
C HIS A 2 -0.75 -10.85 22.36
N ALA A 3 -1.07 -12.10 22.03
CA ALA A 3 -0.12 -13.04 21.42
C ALA A 3 0.47 -12.53 20.09
N LEU A 4 -0.27 -11.72 19.32
CA LEU A 4 0.21 -11.16 18.06
C LEU A 4 1.45 -10.26 18.25
N PHE A 5 1.48 -9.49 19.34
CA PHE A 5 2.56 -8.54 19.63
C PHE A 5 3.73 -9.14 20.41
N GLN A 6 3.60 -10.40 20.85
CA GLN A 6 4.60 -11.11 21.66
C GLN A 6 5.28 -12.25 20.90
N ALA A 7 5.04 -12.35 19.59
CA ALA A 7 5.56 -13.44 18.79
C ALA A 7 7.10 -13.46 18.78
N PRO A 8 7.73 -14.64 19.01
CA PRO A 8 9.17 -14.76 18.94
C PRO A 8 9.65 -14.57 17.49
N ARG A 9 10.86 -14.03 17.31
CA ARG A 9 11.44 -13.77 15.98
C ARG A 9 11.57 -15.02 15.10
N SER A 10 11.55 -16.21 15.69
CA SER A 10 11.60 -17.50 15.00
C SER A 10 10.28 -17.93 14.35
N GLN A 11 9.14 -17.33 14.72
CA GLN A 11 7.82 -17.69 14.20
C GLN A 11 7.08 -16.45 13.68
N GLY A 12 6.30 -16.63 12.61
CA GLY A 12 5.44 -15.56 12.09
C GLY A 12 4.38 -15.16 13.12
N ALA A 13 4.13 -13.86 13.29
CA ALA A 13 3.23 -13.34 14.32
C ALA A 13 1.80 -13.91 14.22
N GLY A 14 1.27 -14.01 13.00
CA GLY A 14 -0.04 -14.62 12.77
C GLY A 14 -0.07 -16.12 13.09
N LEU A 15 1.00 -16.84 12.79
CA LEU A 15 1.13 -18.27 13.10
C LEU A 15 1.15 -18.51 14.62
N PHE A 16 1.96 -17.72 15.32
CA PHE A 16 2.06 -17.78 16.77
C PHE A 16 0.74 -17.40 17.44
N ALA A 17 0.08 -16.34 16.97
CA ALA A 17 -1.21 -15.91 17.48
C ALA A 17 -2.31 -16.95 17.22
N ALA A 18 -2.35 -17.56 16.03
CA ALA A 18 -3.31 -18.61 15.70
C ALA A 18 -3.11 -19.85 16.59
N ARG A 19 -1.86 -20.29 16.78
CA ARG A 19 -1.53 -21.40 17.68
C ARG A 19 -1.88 -21.08 19.13
N ALA A 20 -1.55 -19.88 19.61
CA ALA A 20 -1.86 -19.45 20.97
C ALA A 20 -3.38 -19.30 21.20
N ALA A 21 -4.14 -18.96 20.16
CA ALA A 21 -5.60 -18.92 20.20
C ALA A 21 -6.27 -20.31 20.07
N GLY A 22 -5.47 -21.38 19.95
CA GLY A 22 -5.96 -22.75 19.88
C GLY A 22 -6.44 -23.17 18.48
N TYR A 23 -6.08 -22.42 17.43
CA TYR A 23 -6.36 -22.85 16.07
C TYR A 23 -5.42 -23.98 15.65
N GLY A 24 -6.00 -25.02 15.05
CA GLY A 24 -5.33 -26.23 14.58
C GLY A 24 -5.11 -27.29 15.65
N THR A 25 -4.57 -28.42 15.22
CA THR A 25 -4.22 -29.58 16.04
C THR A 25 -2.69 -29.64 16.25
N PRO A 26 -2.18 -30.43 17.22
CA PRO A 26 -0.73 -30.64 17.38
C PRO A 26 -0.03 -31.19 16.14
N THR A 27 -0.79 -31.80 15.22
CA THR A 27 -0.33 -32.36 13.94
C THR A 27 -0.47 -31.39 12.77
N SER A 28 -1.10 -30.22 12.97
CA SER A 28 -1.32 -29.25 11.91
C SER A 28 0.00 -28.62 11.45
N SER A 29 0.19 -28.55 10.13
CA SER A 29 1.40 -27.97 9.55
C SER A 29 1.44 -26.45 9.76
N ASN A 30 2.64 -25.87 9.74
CA ASN A 30 2.77 -24.41 9.80
C ASN A 30 2.10 -23.73 8.60
N ASN A 31 1.99 -24.41 7.45
CA ASN A 31 1.39 -23.84 6.25
C ASN A 31 -0.15 -23.80 6.33
N SER A 32 -0.81 -24.79 6.93
CA SER A 32 -2.25 -24.72 7.12
C SER A 32 -2.63 -23.64 8.13
N LEU A 33 -1.86 -23.51 9.21
CA LEU A 33 -2.07 -22.49 10.23
C LEU A 33 -1.82 -21.06 9.71
N SER A 34 -0.86 -20.86 8.81
CA SER A 34 -0.62 -19.53 8.23
C SER A 34 -1.77 -19.07 7.34
N VAL A 35 -2.36 -19.98 6.56
CA VAL A 35 -3.56 -19.70 5.74
C VAL A 35 -4.76 -19.36 6.62
N MET A 36 -4.98 -20.11 7.71
CA MET A 36 -6.04 -19.81 8.68
C MET A 36 -5.82 -18.45 9.36
N ALA A 37 -4.59 -18.17 9.79
CA ALA A 37 -4.24 -16.88 10.40
C ALA A 37 -4.49 -15.71 9.43
N TYR A 38 -4.18 -15.90 8.14
CA TYR A 38 -4.47 -14.92 7.10
C TYR A 38 -5.97 -14.66 6.97
N GLN A 39 -6.79 -15.71 6.90
CA GLN A 39 -8.25 -15.58 6.82
C GLN A 39 -8.83 -14.85 8.05
N ILE A 40 -8.40 -15.22 9.25
CA ILE A 40 -8.84 -14.59 10.51
C ILE A 40 -8.44 -13.11 10.54
N SER A 41 -7.27 -12.75 10.00
CA SER A 41 -6.79 -11.36 9.97
C SER A 41 -7.60 -10.45 9.04
N HIS A 42 -8.42 -11.02 8.14
CA HIS A 42 -9.31 -10.27 7.25
C HIS A 42 -10.72 -10.09 7.84
N ASP A 43 -11.03 -10.67 9.01
CA ASP A 43 -12.30 -10.41 9.69
C ASP A 43 -12.30 -8.97 10.23
N PRO A 44 -13.31 -8.13 9.90
CA PRO A 44 -13.39 -6.76 10.38
C PRO A 44 -13.41 -6.65 11.91
N LYS A 45 -13.96 -7.62 12.63
CA LYS A 45 -13.96 -7.64 14.11
C LYS A 45 -12.55 -7.85 14.65
N VAL A 46 -11.77 -8.72 14.01
CA VAL A 46 -10.38 -8.98 14.36
C VAL A 46 -9.53 -7.74 14.08
N GLN A 47 -9.73 -7.09 12.93
CA GLN A 47 -9.03 -5.85 12.60
C GLN A 47 -9.34 -4.72 13.58
N ALA A 48 -10.61 -4.55 13.95
CA ALA A 48 -11.01 -3.57 14.96
C ALA A 48 -10.32 -3.82 16.31
N ALA A 49 -10.30 -5.09 16.77
CA ALA A 49 -9.62 -5.46 18.01
C ALA A 49 -8.09 -5.27 17.93
N ILE A 50 -7.47 -5.55 16.79
CA ILE A 50 -6.03 -5.26 16.56
C ILE A 50 -5.77 -3.75 16.63
N ALA A 51 -6.63 -2.94 16.01
CA ALA A 51 -6.50 -1.48 16.02
C ALA A 51 -6.60 -0.90 17.44
N GLU A 52 -7.60 -1.35 18.21
CA GLU A 52 -7.77 -0.93 19.60
C GLU A 52 -6.53 -1.24 20.46
N VAL A 53 -6.05 -2.49 20.40
CA VAL A 53 -4.86 -2.92 21.16
C VAL A 53 -3.62 -2.18 20.67
N SER A 54 -3.47 -1.96 19.37
CA SER A 54 -2.35 -1.19 18.81
C SER A 54 -2.37 0.25 19.32
N GLN A 55 -3.54 0.87 19.43
CA GLN A 55 -3.69 2.22 19.96
C GLN A 55 -3.29 2.29 21.44
N GLN A 56 -3.61 1.27 22.24
CA GLN A 56 -3.15 1.17 23.63
C GLN A 56 -1.62 1.06 23.73
N TYR A 57 -0.98 0.32 22.82
CA TYR A 57 0.48 0.29 22.75
C TYR A 57 1.06 1.65 22.36
N LEU A 58 0.45 2.38 21.42
CA LEU A 58 0.94 3.70 21.02
C LEU A 58 0.86 4.72 22.17
N THR A 59 -0.23 4.73 22.94
CA THR A 59 -0.39 5.64 24.08
C THR A 59 0.61 5.33 25.20
N THR A 60 0.88 4.05 25.47
CA THR A 60 1.83 3.64 26.52
C THR A 60 3.30 3.74 26.10
N LEU A 61 3.61 3.50 24.82
CA LEU A 61 4.97 3.60 24.28
C LEU A 61 5.42 5.05 24.07
N GLY A 62 4.49 6.01 23.92
CA GLY A 62 4.80 7.43 23.71
C GLY A 62 5.79 7.98 24.76
N PRO A 63 5.49 7.93 26.06
CA PRO A 63 6.40 8.41 27.10
C PRO A 63 7.74 7.65 27.14
N VAL A 64 7.74 6.35 26.83
CA VAL A 64 8.97 5.54 26.76
C VAL A 64 9.86 6.01 25.60
N ALA A 65 9.27 6.25 24.43
CA ALA A 65 9.96 6.75 23.26
C ALA A 65 10.55 8.15 23.50
N VAL A 66 9.79 9.05 24.14
CA VAL A 66 10.28 10.40 24.51
C VAL A 66 11.47 10.31 25.45
N ARG A 67 11.42 9.44 26.48
CA ARG A 67 12.56 9.23 27.39
C ARG A 67 13.79 8.68 26.68
N ALA A 68 13.60 7.75 25.74
CA ALA A 68 14.70 7.20 24.94
C ALA A 68 15.34 8.28 24.06
N MET A 69 14.53 9.11 23.40
CA MET A 69 15.02 10.23 22.60
C MET A 69 15.76 11.26 23.46
N ALA A 70 15.23 11.62 24.64
CA ALA A 70 15.90 12.53 25.57
C ALA A 70 17.28 12.00 26.02
N ARG A 71 17.40 10.68 26.24
CA ARG A 71 18.69 10.04 26.58
C ARG A 71 19.70 10.15 25.44
N VAL A 72 19.26 9.97 24.19
CA VAL A 72 20.13 10.12 23.02
C VAL A 72 20.57 11.58 22.85
N LEU A 73 19.67 12.54 23.04
CA LEU A 73 19.98 13.97 22.97
C LEU A 73 20.89 14.46 24.11
N GLY A 74 20.92 13.76 25.24
CA GLY A 74 21.88 14.03 26.31
C GLY A 74 23.32 13.60 25.99
N ASN A 75 23.56 12.92 24.87
CA ASN A 75 24.88 12.46 24.44
C ASN A 75 25.15 12.85 22.98
N ASP A 76 25.88 13.95 22.80
CA ASP A 76 26.28 14.51 21.51
C ASP A 76 27.15 13.56 20.66
N LYS A 77 27.83 12.59 21.28
CA LYS A 77 28.63 11.57 20.60
C LYS A 77 27.84 10.34 20.18
N HIS A 78 26.55 10.26 20.47
CA HIS A 78 25.74 9.13 20.05
C HIS A 78 25.58 9.11 18.52
N ARG A 79 25.83 7.96 17.89
CA ARG A 79 25.79 7.80 16.43
C ARG A 79 24.49 8.33 15.81
N GLU A 80 23.37 8.13 16.50
CA GLU A 80 22.04 8.53 16.05
C GLU A 80 21.59 9.94 16.53
N PHE A 81 22.48 10.71 17.17
CA PHE A 81 22.14 12.03 17.74
C PHE A 81 21.51 12.98 16.70
N GLY A 82 22.18 13.15 15.55
CA GLY A 82 21.68 14.03 14.48
C GLY A 82 20.33 13.59 13.92
N ARG A 83 20.07 12.27 13.85
CA ARG A 83 18.79 11.73 13.38
C ARG A 83 17.66 12.02 14.35
N VAL A 84 17.89 11.77 15.65
CA VAL A 84 16.89 12.07 16.69
C VAL A 84 16.62 13.57 16.78
N LEU A 85 17.65 14.39 16.65
CA LEU A 85 17.51 15.85 16.61
C LEU A 85 16.66 16.31 15.42
N GLY A 86 16.91 15.80 14.22
CA GLY A 86 16.11 16.10 13.03
C GLY A 86 14.64 15.73 13.19
N ILE A 87 14.35 14.52 13.69
CA ILE A 87 12.98 14.06 13.96
C ILE A 87 12.28 14.98 14.97
N LEU A 88 12.99 15.44 16.00
CA LEU A 88 12.42 16.35 16.98
C LEU A 88 12.16 17.73 16.38
N MET A 89 13.10 18.25 15.57
CA MET A 89 12.95 19.54 14.91
C MET A 89 11.79 19.55 13.91
N ASP A 90 11.57 18.45 13.17
CA ASP A 90 10.39 18.29 12.32
C ASP A 90 9.07 18.37 13.10
N ARG A 91 9.07 18.02 14.39
CA ARG A 91 7.90 18.10 15.27
C ARG A 91 7.73 19.47 15.92
N VAL A 92 8.82 20.16 16.23
CA VAL A 92 8.81 21.48 16.88
C VAL A 92 8.57 22.59 15.87
N ALA A 93 9.22 22.53 14.72
CA ALA A 93 9.17 23.53 13.66
C ALA A 93 9.16 22.82 12.29
N PRO A 94 8.00 22.28 11.84
CA PRO A 94 7.92 21.57 10.58
C PRO A 94 8.24 22.51 9.42
N ALA A 95 9.38 22.26 8.76
CA ALA A 95 9.77 22.97 7.55
C ALA A 95 9.00 22.41 6.35
N ASN A 96 7.79 22.94 6.10
CA ASN A 96 7.01 22.57 4.92
C ASN A 96 7.51 23.37 3.71
N SER A 97 8.28 22.74 2.83
CA SER A 97 8.56 23.27 1.49
C SER A 97 7.49 22.78 0.51
N THR A 98 6.51 23.61 0.20
CA THR A 98 5.53 23.33 -0.85
C THR A 98 6.05 23.85 -2.18
N HIS A 99 6.64 22.97 -3.00
CA HIS A 99 7.04 23.33 -4.37
C HIS A 99 5.89 23.04 -5.35
N THR A 100 5.14 24.06 -5.75
CA THR A 100 4.09 23.92 -6.77
C THR A 100 4.73 24.03 -8.17
N VAL A 101 5.02 22.89 -8.80
CA VAL A 101 5.40 22.85 -10.21
C VAL A 101 4.13 22.90 -11.07
N LYS A 102 3.83 24.06 -11.68
CA LYS A 102 2.85 24.13 -12.76
C LYS A 102 3.57 23.86 -14.08
N VAL A 103 3.31 22.70 -14.68
CA VAL A 103 3.75 22.40 -16.05
C VAL A 103 2.61 22.74 -16.99
N GLU A 104 2.66 23.93 -17.56
CA GLU A 104 1.77 24.32 -18.66
C GLU A 104 2.39 23.81 -19.97
N GLY A 105 1.88 22.68 -20.46
CA GLY A 105 2.22 22.18 -21.77
C GLY A 105 1.36 22.85 -22.83
N GLU A 106 1.89 23.88 -23.51
CA GLU A 106 1.34 24.29 -24.80
C GLU A 106 1.58 23.16 -25.81
N VAL A 107 0.58 22.31 -26.02
CA VAL A 107 0.59 21.37 -27.13
C VAL A 107 0.36 22.19 -28.41
N LYS A 108 1.43 22.69 -29.01
CA LYS A 108 1.41 23.21 -30.38
C LYS A 108 1.20 22.02 -31.31
N VAL A 109 -0.06 21.66 -31.56
CA VAL A 109 -0.42 20.71 -32.60
C VAL A 109 0.04 21.33 -33.92
N SER A 110 1.15 20.84 -34.44
CA SER A 110 1.65 21.26 -35.75
C SER A 110 0.67 20.79 -36.82
N ALA A 111 0.41 21.62 -37.83
CA ALA A 111 -0.41 21.24 -38.98
C ALA A 111 0.08 19.94 -39.65
N ALA A 112 1.37 19.62 -39.52
CA ALA A 112 1.96 18.37 -39.98
C ALA A 112 1.46 17.13 -39.22
N ASP A 113 1.18 17.26 -37.91
CA ASP A 113 0.66 16.15 -37.11
C ASP A 113 -0.83 15.92 -37.39
N ALA A 114 -1.58 17.00 -37.62
CA ALA A 114 -2.97 16.92 -38.08
C ALA A 114 -3.07 16.24 -39.45
N ALA A 115 -2.18 16.57 -40.40
CA ALA A 115 -2.15 15.93 -41.71
C ALA A 115 -1.88 14.42 -41.62
N ARG A 116 -0.92 13.99 -40.79
CA ARG A 116 -0.65 12.55 -40.59
C ARG A 116 -1.84 11.79 -39.99
N VAL A 117 -2.59 12.42 -39.08
CA VAL A 117 -3.80 11.80 -38.51
C VAL A 117 -4.87 11.64 -39.59
N MET A 118 -5.04 12.64 -40.46
CA MET A 118 -5.99 12.57 -41.57
C MET A 118 -5.60 11.50 -42.60
N ASP A 119 -4.33 11.44 -43.02
CA ASP A 119 -3.83 10.39 -43.91
C ASP A 119 -4.07 8.99 -43.34
N ARG A 120 -3.88 8.83 -42.02
CA ARG A 120 -4.11 7.55 -41.34
C ARG A 120 -5.59 7.18 -41.26
N ILE A 121 -6.47 8.17 -41.12
CA ILE A 121 -7.93 7.98 -41.15
C ILE A 121 -8.35 7.53 -42.55
N GLU A 122 -7.82 8.13 -43.61
CA GLU A 122 -8.09 7.76 -45.00
C GLU A 122 -7.63 6.33 -45.30
N GLU A 123 -6.43 5.95 -44.85
CA GLU A 123 -5.93 4.58 -45.01
C GLU A 123 -6.80 3.55 -44.27
N LEU A 124 -7.22 3.86 -43.04
CA LEU A 124 -8.08 2.97 -42.25
C LEU A 124 -9.50 2.89 -42.84
N THR A 125 -10.06 4.00 -43.31
CA THR A 125 -11.37 3.97 -43.96
C THR A 125 -11.33 3.18 -45.26
N ALA A 126 -10.29 3.34 -46.09
CA ALA A 126 -10.10 2.51 -47.29
C ALA A 126 -9.98 1.01 -46.95
N LYS A 127 -9.34 0.67 -45.83
CA LYS A 127 -9.14 -0.72 -45.39
C LYS A 127 -10.40 -1.38 -44.79
N PHE A 128 -11.30 -0.59 -44.19
CA PHE A 128 -12.44 -1.13 -43.44
C PHE A 128 -13.83 -0.83 -44.03
N LEU A 129 -13.96 0.02 -45.06
CA LEU A 129 -15.25 0.29 -45.75
C LEU A 129 -15.51 -0.59 -46.99
N SER A 130 -14.63 -1.53 -47.35
CA SER A 130 -14.92 -2.47 -48.45
C SER A 130 -15.85 -3.61 -48.02
N ALA A 131 -17.11 -3.48 -48.45
CA ALA A 131 -18.20 -4.46 -48.59
C ALA A 131 -19.02 -4.85 -47.33
N PRO A 132 -20.29 -4.39 -47.20
CA PRO A 132 -21.28 -5.09 -46.38
C PRO A 132 -21.59 -6.46 -47.01
N LYS A 133 -21.40 -7.55 -46.25
CA LYS A 133 -21.94 -8.86 -46.62
C LYS A 133 -23.47 -8.79 -46.55
N ILE A 134 -24.13 -8.67 -47.69
CA ILE A 134 -25.57 -8.95 -47.81
C ILE A 134 -25.72 -10.46 -47.63
N ILE A 135 -26.26 -10.89 -46.50
CA ILE A 135 -26.69 -12.28 -46.30
C ILE A 135 -28.15 -12.33 -46.76
N GLU A 136 -28.39 -12.87 -47.95
CA GLU A 136 -29.73 -13.24 -48.41
C GLU A 136 -30.21 -14.44 -47.57
N HIS A 137 -31.25 -14.25 -46.77
CA HIS A 137 -32.00 -15.35 -46.17
C HIS A 137 -33.25 -15.59 -47.01
N GLU A 138 -33.19 -16.67 -47.78
CA GLU A 138 -34.34 -17.31 -48.43
C GLU A 138 -35.37 -17.71 -47.36
N ALA A 139 -36.59 -17.18 -47.50
CA ALA A 139 -37.69 -17.41 -46.59
C ALA A 139 -38.28 -18.80 -46.82
N ALA A 140 -38.24 -19.64 -45.78
CA ALA A 140 -39.07 -20.82 -45.69
C ALA A 140 -40.51 -20.40 -45.32
N THR A 141 -41.42 -20.45 -46.29
CA THR A 141 -42.79 -21.01 -46.19
C THR A 141 -43.46 -21.00 -47.55
#